data_AF-A0A5J4UFW0-F1
#
_entry.id   AF-A0A5J4UFW0-F1
#
_cell.length_a   1.000
_cell.length_b   1.000
_cell.length_c   1.000
_cell.angle_alpha   90.00
_cell.angle_beta   90.00
_cell.angle_gamma   90.00
#
_symmetry.space_group_name_H-M   'P 1'
#
loop_
_entity.id
_entity.type
_entity.pdbx_description
1 polymer ?
#
loop_
_entity_poly.entity_id
_entity_poly.type
_entity_poly.pdbx_seq_one_letter_code
_entity_poly.pdbx_strand_id
1 'polypeptide(L)'
;MIEQMNDELAQACVDGLKNLEIHNYPQPINMELSANADKNYGQASSNGERKPNPWILTKILRYHNKEYYEQIIKPLLKKNYEAKKKEKQILNNQTLVPNKIDLTNDFTLLHTQQKAAKREYENEEQIVIDLTKIIAYYAGETEYVYNIKEFDSICGTLVIHHKLEGTFYKKLEKVNINFKNKKIDEKDNSQSLTAKHIFKKYASKFVMKGCKFISEDPEIFSIFQGYKYKKLDIIDYECLQMYIDLIKETIAAGDERVYEYIFNCMAQIIQNPGKKSIAAIVLQGRQ
;
A
#
# COMPACT_ATOMS: atom_id res chain seq x y z
N MET A 1 10.62 -3.33 20.10
CA MET A 1 11.28 -4.56 19.58
C MET A 1 12.78 -4.29 19.58
N ILE A 2 13.55 -4.95 20.43
CA ILE A 2 15.02 -4.76 20.47
C ILE A 2 15.57 -5.38 19.18
N GLU A 3 16.19 -4.57 18.32
CA GLU A 3 16.77 -5.08 17.06
C GLU A 3 17.87 -6.09 17.38
N GLN A 4 17.65 -7.35 17.02
CA GLN A 4 18.65 -8.40 17.13
C GLN A 4 19.80 -8.15 16.15
N MET A 5 21.01 -8.38 16.64
CA MET A 5 22.26 -8.35 15.87
C MET A 5 22.37 -9.68 15.11
N ASN A 6 22.83 -9.66 13.86
CA ASN A 6 22.99 -10.91 13.09
C ASN A 6 24.26 -11.66 13.54
N ASP A 7 24.30 -12.98 13.30
CA ASP A 7 25.36 -13.84 13.80
C ASP A 7 26.75 -13.48 13.26
N GLU A 8 26.83 -13.07 11.98
CA GLU A 8 28.08 -12.63 11.34
C GLU A 8 28.67 -11.40 12.05
N LEU A 9 27.84 -10.38 12.35
CA LEU A 9 28.27 -9.18 13.07
C LEU A 9 28.55 -9.48 14.55
N ALA A 10 27.79 -10.38 15.16
CA ALA A 10 28.04 -10.84 16.53
C ALA A 10 29.41 -11.51 16.66
N GLN A 11 29.73 -12.42 15.74
CA GLN A 11 31.01 -13.10 15.72
C GLN A 11 32.18 -12.14 15.49
N ALA A 12 32.05 -11.22 14.53
CA ALA A 12 33.06 -10.18 14.29
C ALA A 12 33.29 -9.28 15.51
N CYS A 13 32.24 -8.98 16.27
CA CYS A 13 32.40 -8.24 17.54
C CYS A 13 33.18 -9.04 18.57
N VAL A 14 32.89 -10.34 18.72
CA VAL A 14 33.61 -11.23 19.65
C VAL A 14 35.08 -11.33 19.29
N ASP A 15 35.41 -11.49 18.01
CA ASP A 15 36.80 -11.64 17.57
C ASP A 15 37.59 -10.34 17.67
N GLY A 16 36.96 -9.19 17.39
CA GLY A 16 37.57 -7.88 17.63
C GLY A 16 37.91 -7.62 19.10
N LEU A 17 37.08 -8.12 20.02
CA LEU A 17 37.28 -7.95 21.46
C LEU A 17 38.38 -8.86 22.01
N LYS A 18 38.55 -10.07 21.45
CA LYS A 18 39.67 -10.97 21.83
C LYS A 18 41.04 -10.36 21.54
N ASN A 19 41.12 -9.50 20.53
CA ASN A 19 42.36 -8.85 20.10
C ASN A 19 42.65 -7.53 20.83
N LEU A 20 41.81 -7.14 21.79
CA LEU A 20 42.10 -6.00 22.66
C LEU A 20 43.02 -6.45 23.79
N GLU A 21 44.21 -5.86 23.87
CA GLU A 21 45.01 -5.95 25.08
C GLU A 21 44.28 -5.23 26.22
N ILE A 22 43.69 -6.00 27.11
CA ILE A 22 43.22 -5.48 28.39
C ILE A 22 44.48 -5.30 29.24
N HIS A 23 44.97 -4.07 29.36
CA HIS A 23 45.97 -3.73 30.36
C HIS A 23 45.34 -3.86 31.75
N ASN A 24 45.25 -5.08 32.27
CA ASN A 24 45.16 -5.27 33.71
C ASN A 24 46.48 -4.77 34.28
N TYR A 25 46.42 -3.74 35.10
CA TYR A 25 47.58 -3.24 35.82
C TYR A 25 48.30 -4.43 36.49
N PRO A 26 49.58 -4.71 36.16
CA PRO A 26 50.28 -5.92 36.62
C PRO A 26 50.74 -5.85 38.08
N GLN A 27 50.38 -4.80 38.80
CA GLN A 27 50.60 -4.69 40.23
C GLN A 27 49.37 -5.27 40.94
N PRO A 28 49.51 -6.03 42.04
CA PRO A 28 48.39 -6.26 42.95
C PRO A 28 48.00 -4.89 43.51
N ILE A 29 47.09 -4.21 42.82
CA ILE A 29 46.47 -3.00 43.33
C ILE A 29 45.52 -3.49 44.40
N ASN A 30 45.95 -3.43 45.65
CA ASN A 30 45.04 -3.43 46.79
C ASN A 30 44.26 -2.11 46.79
N MET A 31 43.47 -1.87 45.75
CA MET A 31 42.47 -0.82 45.72
C MET A 31 41.27 -1.46 46.35
N GLU A 32 41.10 -1.23 47.65
CA GLU A 32 39.75 -1.20 48.20
C GLU A 32 38.91 -0.36 47.25
N LEU A 33 37.86 -0.97 46.71
CA LEU A 33 36.88 -0.24 45.93
C LEU A 33 36.44 0.95 46.79
N SER A 34 36.53 2.17 46.25
CA SER A 34 36.04 3.32 47.01
C SER A 34 34.60 3.03 47.45
N ALA A 35 34.18 3.49 48.62
CA ALA A 35 32.82 3.26 49.11
C ALA A 35 31.74 3.64 48.07
N ASN A 36 32.04 4.62 47.20
CA ASN A 36 31.21 4.98 46.05
C ASN A 36 31.21 3.93 44.93
N ALA A 37 32.36 3.35 44.59
CA ALA A 37 32.46 2.28 43.59
C ALA A 37 31.74 1.01 44.04
N ASP A 38 31.91 0.62 45.31
CA ASP A 38 31.20 -0.52 45.91
C ASP A 38 29.69 -0.30 45.97
N LYS A 39 29.26 0.89 46.41
CA LYS A 39 27.85 1.26 46.42
C LYS A 39 27.25 1.26 45.02
N ASN A 40 27.97 1.81 44.03
CA ASN A 40 27.52 1.83 42.63
C ASN A 40 27.49 0.43 42.02
N TYR A 41 28.45 -0.45 42.33
CA TYR A 41 28.47 -1.82 41.87
C TYR A 41 27.33 -2.63 42.49
N GLY A 42 27.14 -2.53 43.81
CA GLY A 42 26.02 -3.14 44.52
C GLY A 42 24.66 -2.67 43.99
N GLN A 43 24.51 -1.36 43.74
CA GLN A 43 23.29 -0.80 43.12
C GLN A 43 23.09 -1.26 41.66
N ALA A 44 24.16 -1.40 40.88
CA ALA A 44 24.07 -1.88 39.50
C ALA A 44 23.72 -3.37 39.43
N SER A 45 24.29 -4.18 40.34
CA SER A 45 24.01 -5.61 40.50
C SER A 45 22.59 -5.87 40.98
N SER A 46 22.06 -5.03 41.89
CA SER A 46 20.69 -5.13 42.40
C SER A 46 19.61 -4.63 41.42
N ASN A 47 19.97 -3.92 40.36
CA ASN A 47 19.02 -3.31 39.41
C ASN A 47 18.50 -4.27 38.31
N GLY A 48 18.56 -5.58 38.57
CA GLY A 48 18.09 -6.64 37.66
C GLY A 48 18.98 -6.84 36.43
N GLU A 49 18.75 -7.93 35.69
CA GLU A 49 19.42 -8.22 34.41
C GLU A 49 19.10 -7.12 33.39
N ARG A 50 19.90 -6.05 33.39
CA ARG A 50 19.92 -5.11 32.28
C ARG A 50 20.43 -5.87 31.07
N LYS A 51 19.54 -6.26 30.17
CA LYS A 51 19.90 -6.77 28.83
C LYS A 51 20.63 -5.64 28.10
N PRO A 52 21.97 -5.68 28.00
CA PRO A 52 22.71 -4.59 27.39
C PRO A 52 22.30 -4.50 25.93
N ASN A 53 22.21 -3.29 25.40
CA ASN A 53 22.01 -3.12 23.97
C ASN A 53 23.19 -3.80 23.24
N PRO A 54 22.97 -4.84 22.40
CA PRO A 54 24.05 -5.59 21.73
C PRO A 54 24.99 -4.69 20.92
N TRP A 55 24.47 -3.55 20.46
CA TRP A 55 25.22 -2.55 19.72
C TRP A 55 26.34 -1.87 20.53
N ILE A 56 26.37 -2.03 21.86
CA ILE A 56 27.47 -1.51 22.70
C ILE A 56 28.83 -2.10 22.31
N LEU A 57 28.88 -3.35 21.83
CA LEU A 57 30.11 -4.01 21.42
C LEU A 57 30.76 -3.29 20.23
N THR A 58 29.94 -2.86 19.27
CA THR A 58 30.43 -2.08 18.12
C THR A 58 30.99 -0.72 18.55
N LYS A 59 30.43 -0.09 19.59
CA LYS A 59 30.97 1.15 20.17
C LYS A 59 32.33 0.92 20.83
N ILE A 60 32.47 -0.13 21.64
CA ILE A 60 33.75 -0.46 22.30
C ILE A 60 34.86 -0.62 21.25
N LEU A 61 34.59 -1.39 20.18
CA LEU A 61 35.56 -1.57 19.09
C LEU A 61 35.88 -0.25 18.38
N ARG A 62 34.88 0.61 18.16
CA ARG A 62 35.10 1.94 17.57
C ARG A 62 36.07 2.81 18.37
N TYR A 63 36.04 2.71 19.70
CA TYR A 63 36.89 3.51 20.59
C TYR A 63 38.28 2.88 20.82
N HIS A 64 38.33 1.57 21.01
CA HIS A 64 39.55 0.88 21.46
C HIS A 64 40.31 0.16 20.34
N ASN A 65 39.67 -0.13 19.20
CA ASN A 65 40.31 -0.74 18.04
C ASN A 65 39.75 -0.14 16.74
N LYS A 66 40.11 1.12 16.49
CA LYS A 66 39.58 1.93 15.39
C LYS A 66 39.83 1.29 14.01
N GLU A 67 40.99 0.69 13.81
CA GLU A 67 41.34 0.05 12.54
C GLU A 67 40.47 -1.18 12.27
N TYR A 68 40.32 -2.07 13.25
CA TYR A 68 39.42 -3.22 13.15
C TYR A 68 37.96 -2.79 12.94
N TYR A 69 37.52 -1.73 13.61
CA TYR A 69 36.18 -1.19 13.42
C TYR A 69 35.95 -0.69 11.98
N GLU A 70 36.88 0.08 11.41
CA GLU A 70 36.73 0.63 10.07
C GLU A 70 36.83 -0.44 8.98
N GLN A 71 37.72 -1.42 9.13
CA GLN A 71 37.93 -2.47 8.12
C GLN A 71 36.89 -3.60 8.16
N ILE A 72 36.43 -4.00 9.36
CA ILE A 72 35.59 -5.20 9.54
C ILE A 72 34.17 -4.82 9.97
N ILE A 73 34.03 -4.08 11.06
CA ILE A 73 32.71 -3.82 11.66
C ILE A 73 31.86 -2.91 10.77
N LYS A 74 32.41 -1.79 10.30
CA LYS A 74 31.66 -0.78 9.55
C LYS A 74 31.09 -1.31 8.21
N PRO A 75 31.81 -2.10 7.40
CA PRO A 75 31.23 -2.74 6.22
C PRO A 75 30.09 -3.71 6.57
N LEU A 76 30.25 -4.52 7.61
CA LEU A 76 29.20 -5.45 8.07
C LEU A 76 27.94 -4.72 8.54
N LEU A 77 28.09 -3.57 9.21
CA LEU A 77 26.97 -2.70 9.58
C LEU A 77 26.18 -2.22 8.36
N LYS A 78 26.89 -1.76 7.32
CA LYS A 78 26.28 -1.32 6.07
C LYS A 78 25.53 -2.46 5.38
N LYS A 79 26.16 -3.64 5.26
CA LYS A 79 25.56 -4.85 4.68
C LYS A 79 24.29 -5.27 5.43
N ASN A 80 24.32 -5.29 6.76
CA ASN A 80 23.18 -5.66 7.60
C ASN A 80 22.02 -4.65 7.46
N TYR A 81 22.32 -3.35 7.42
CA TYR A 81 21.32 -2.32 7.16
C TYR A 81 20.62 -2.51 5.80
N GLU A 82 21.38 -2.79 4.74
CA GLU A 82 20.83 -3.06 3.41
C GLU A 82 20.00 -4.35 3.36
N ALA A 83 20.45 -5.42 4.02
CA ALA A 83 19.72 -6.69 4.12
C ALA A 83 18.37 -6.50 4.83
N LYS A 84 18.36 -5.85 6.00
CA LYS A 84 17.13 -5.52 6.73
C LYS A 84 16.17 -4.63 5.93
N LYS A 85 16.70 -3.70 5.14
CA LYS A 85 15.90 -2.88 4.23
C LYS A 85 15.19 -3.75 3.18
N LYS A 86 15.89 -4.73 2.60
CA LYS A 86 15.32 -5.69 1.64
C LYS A 86 14.30 -6.62 2.32
N GLU A 87 14.59 -7.14 3.51
CA GLU A 87 13.67 -7.99 4.27
C GLU A 87 12.36 -7.25 4.61
N LYS A 88 12.45 -6.00 5.08
CA LYS A 88 11.25 -5.16 5.30
C LYS A 88 10.48 -4.94 4.00
N GLN A 89 11.16 -4.75 2.87
CA GLN A 89 10.53 -4.61 1.57
C GLN A 89 9.80 -5.90 1.15
N ILE A 90 10.38 -7.07 1.40
CA ILE A 90 9.77 -8.39 1.13
C ILE A 90 8.54 -8.61 2.03
N LEU A 91 8.65 -8.34 3.34
CA LEU A 91 7.54 -8.49 4.28
C LEU A 91 6.37 -7.57 3.94
N ASN A 92 6.63 -6.29 3.64
CA ASN A 92 5.62 -5.36 3.13
C ASN A 92 5.02 -5.86 1.81
N ASN A 93 5.82 -6.53 0.98
CA ASN A 93 5.35 -7.15 -0.25
C ASN A 93 4.41 -8.35 -0.04
N GLN A 94 4.39 -8.97 1.14
CA GLN A 94 3.51 -10.08 1.47
C GLN A 94 2.26 -9.67 2.27
N THR A 95 2.31 -8.61 3.07
CA THR A 95 1.22 -8.25 4.02
C THR A 95 0.14 -7.32 3.45
N LEU A 96 0.39 -6.63 2.35
CA LEU A 96 -0.58 -5.71 1.75
C LEU A 96 -1.61 -6.46 0.89
N VAL A 97 -2.88 -6.31 1.27
CA VAL A 97 -4.10 -6.86 0.64
C VAL A 97 -4.08 -6.66 -0.88
N PRO A 98 -4.56 -7.65 -1.68
CA PRO A 98 -4.67 -7.51 -3.12
C PRO A 98 -5.39 -6.23 -3.53
N ASN A 99 -4.92 -5.66 -4.64
CA ASN A 99 -5.41 -4.43 -5.23
C ASN A 99 -6.87 -4.59 -5.69
N LYS A 100 -7.83 -4.27 -4.82
CA LYS A 100 -9.26 -4.33 -5.14
C LYS A 100 -9.86 -2.93 -5.07
N ILE A 101 -10.09 -2.36 -6.26
CA ILE A 101 -10.81 -1.10 -6.39
C ILE A 101 -12.31 -1.38 -6.24
N ASP A 102 -12.93 -0.76 -5.25
CA ASP A 102 -14.37 -0.85 -4.99
C ASP A 102 -15.03 0.51 -5.27
N LEU A 103 -16.01 0.53 -6.18
CA LEU A 103 -16.75 1.75 -6.55
C LEU A 103 -17.86 2.13 -5.55
N THR A 104 -18.25 1.23 -4.65
CA THR A 104 -19.29 1.50 -3.63
C THR A 104 -18.76 2.34 -2.47
N ASN A 105 -17.48 2.20 -2.18
CA ASN A 105 -16.74 3.04 -1.25
C ASN A 105 -16.52 4.43 -1.88
N ASP A 106 -16.65 5.53 -1.15
CA ASP A 106 -16.50 6.91 -1.67
C ASP A 106 -15.04 7.42 -1.76
N PHE A 107 -14.08 6.64 -1.26
CA PHE A 107 -12.67 7.04 -1.19
C PHE A 107 -12.03 7.21 -2.58
N THR A 108 -11.28 8.31 -2.74
CA THR A 108 -10.65 8.76 -4.00
C THR A 108 -9.29 9.42 -3.71
N LEU A 109 -8.55 9.79 -4.77
CA LEU A 109 -7.28 10.51 -4.65
C LEU A 109 -7.41 11.84 -3.86
N LEU A 110 -8.58 12.50 -3.92
CA LEU A 110 -8.85 13.72 -3.13
C LEU A 110 -8.75 13.44 -1.63
N HIS A 111 -9.29 12.31 -1.17
CA HIS A 111 -9.22 11.91 0.23
C HIS A 111 -7.77 11.64 0.65
N THR A 112 -6.98 10.94 -0.17
CA THR A 112 -5.53 10.77 0.06
C THR A 112 -4.82 12.11 0.19
N GLN A 113 -5.14 13.07 -0.68
CA GLN A 113 -4.57 14.42 -0.63
C GLN A 113 -4.95 15.16 0.66
N GLN A 114 -6.21 15.08 1.09
CA GLN A 114 -6.68 15.68 2.35
C GLN A 114 -6.00 15.05 3.57
N LYS A 115 -5.90 13.72 3.63
CA LYS A 115 -5.20 13.00 4.71
C LYS A 115 -3.72 13.39 4.78
N ALA A 116 -3.08 13.52 3.62
CA ALA A 116 -1.69 13.97 3.54
C ALA A 116 -1.51 15.43 4.00
N ALA A 117 -2.43 16.33 3.62
CA ALA A 117 -2.42 17.72 4.07
C ALA A 117 -2.60 17.84 5.59
N LYS A 118 -3.47 16.99 6.17
CA LYS A 118 -3.72 16.90 7.62
C LYS A 118 -2.64 16.16 8.40
N ARG A 119 -1.61 15.61 7.72
CA ARG A 119 -0.52 14.81 8.31
C ARG A 119 -1.02 13.59 9.09
N GLU A 120 -2.08 12.96 8.60
CA GLU A 120 -2.66 11.76 9.23
C GLU A 120 -1.84 10.50 8.98
N TYR A 121 -0.95 10.52 7.99
CA TYR A 121 -0.08 9.38 7.68
C TYR A 121 1.10 9.30 8.64
N GLU A 122 1.28 8.13 9.24
CA GLU A 122 2.41 7.82 10.12
C GLU A 122 3.59 7.24 9.34
N ASN A 123 3.31 6.50 8.28
CA ASN A 123 4.29 5.80 7.46
C ASN A 123 3.83 5.66 6.00
N GLU A 124 4.72 5.18 5.14
CA GLU A 124 4.45 5.01 3.71
C GLU A 124 3.44 3.90 3.44
N GLU A 125 3.41 2.86 4.28
CA GLU A 125 2.54 1.70 4.13
C GLU A 125 1.05 2.09 4.17
N GLN A 126 0.66 3.00 5.06
CA GLN A 126 -0.71 3.52 5.12
C GLN A 126 -1.11 4.23 3.81
N ILE A 127 -0.16 4.91 3.17
CA ILE A 127 -0.38 5.61 1.89
C ILE A 127 -0.53 4.58 0.78
N VAL A 128 0.31 3.54 0.76
CA VAL A 128 0.19 2.44 -0.20
C VAL A 128 -1.17 1.77 -0.09
N ILE A 129 -1.65 1.48 1.12
CA ILE A 129 -3.00 0.89 1.36
C ILE A 129 -4.10 1.78 0.80
N ASP A 130 -4.00 3.09 0.98
CA ASP A 130 -5.02 4.01 0.45
C ASP A 130 -4.95 4.13 -1.07
N LEU A 131 -3.74 4.13 -1.65
CA LEU A 131 -3.55 4.16 -3.09
C LEU A 131 -4.02 2.86 -3.77
N THR A 132 -3.84 1.68 -3.14
CA THR A 132 -4.31 0.40 -3.71
C THR A 132 -5.84 0.28 -3.73
N LYS A 133 -6.58 1.10 -2.97
CA LYS A 133 -8.04 1.17 -3.09
C LYS A 133 -8.51 1.90 -4.35
N ILE A 134 -7.62 2.66 -4.98
CA ILE A 134 -7.98 3.59 -6.05
C ILE A 134 -7.17 3.42 -7.33
N ILE A 135 -6.05 2.70 -7.32
CA ILE A 135 -5.14 2.61 -8.47
C ILE A 135 -4.79 1.17 -8.77
N ALA A 136 -4.88 0.81 -10.05
CA ALA A 136 -4.34 -0.42 -10.61
C ALA A 136 -3.71 -0.13 -11.97
N TYR A 137 -2.72 -0.89 -12.40
CA TYR A 137 -2.19 -0.75 -13.76
C TYR A 137 -1.78 -2.10 -14.33
N TYR A 138 -1.74 -2.22 -15.64
CA TYR A 138 -1.33 -3.44 -16.34
C TYR A 138 -0.65 -3.08 -17.66
N ALA A 139 0.08 -4.03 -18.23
CA ALA A 139 0.65 -3.88 -19.56
C ALA A 139 -0.48 -3.95 -20.61
N GLY A 140 -0.72 -2.85 -21.30
CA GLY A 140 -1.59 -2.81 -22.48
C GLY A 140 -0.86 -3.29 -23.73
N GLU A 141 -1.48 -3.12 -24.90
CA GLU A 141 -0.91 -3.55 -26.18
C GLU A 141 0.36 -2.77 -26.56
N THR A 142 0.37 -1.46 -26.31
CA THR A 142 1.47 -0.55 -26.70
C THR A 142 2.20 0.05 -25.51
N GLU A 143 1.49 0.31 -24.41
CA GLU A 143 2.02 0.94 -23.20
C GLU A 143 1.26 0.48 -21.95
N TYR A 144 1.76 0.84 -20.78
CA TYR A 144 1.06 0.57 -19.52
C TYR A 144 -0.20 1.42 -19.41
N VAL A 145 -1.31 0.77 -19.06
CA VAL A 145 -2.59 1.43 -18.81
C VAL A 145 -2.79 1.57 -17.31
N TYR A 146 -2.98 2.81 -16.85
CA TYR A 146 -3.19 3.12 -15.44
C TYR A 146 -4.67 3.41 -15.18
N ASN A 147 -5.30 2.55 -14.39
CA ASN A 147 -6.65 2.73 -13.89
C ASN A 147 -6.61 3.56 -12.61
N ILE A 148 -7.44 4.59 -12.54
CA ILE A 148 -7.66 5.35 -11.33
C ILE A 148 -9.14 5.58 -11.08
N LYS A 149 -9.57 5.31 -9.85
CA LYS A 149 -10.92 5.58 -9.37
C LYS A 149 -11.09 7.07 -9.09
N GLU A 150 -12.03 7.70 -9.79
CA GLU A 150 -12.33 9.13 -9.66
C GLU A 150 -13.84 9.35 -9.61
N PHE A 151 -14.25 10.51 -9.10
CA PHE A 151 -15.64 10.95 -9.14
C PHE A 151 -15.92 11.64 -10.47
N ASP A 152 -16.92 11.15 -11.19
CA ASP A 152 -17.43 11.76 -12.41
C ASP A 152 -18.55 12.73 -12.05
N SER A 153 -18.30 14.04 -12.23
CA SER A 153 -19.26 15.09 -11.89
C SER A 153 -20.45 15.17 -12.84
N ILE A 154 -20.35 14.63 -14.06
CA ILE A 154 -21.45 14.58 -15.03
C ILE A 154 -22.40 13.46 -14.63
N CYS A 155 -21.86 12.29 -14.32
CA CYS A 155 -22.65 11.12 -13.96
C CYS A 155 -23.07 11.12 -12.47
N GLY A 156 -22.42 11.92 -11.63
CA GLY A 156 -22.65 11.98 -10.18
C GLY A 156 -22.24 10.70 -9.46
N THR A 157 -21.27 9.95 -10.00
CA THR A 157 -20.88 8.62 -9.48
C THR A 157 -19.38 8.39 -9.60
N LEU A 158 -18.86 7.44 -8.83
CA LEU A 158 -17.49 6.98 -8.96
C LEU A 158 -17.34 6.08 -10.19
N VAL A 159 -16.27 6.29 -10.93
CA VAL A 159 -15.92 5.54 -12.13
C VAL A 159 -14.42 5.22 -12.13
N ILE A 160 -14.02 4.24 -12.93
CA ILE A 160 -12.62 3.96 -13.22
C ILE A 160 -12.27 4.68 -14.53
N HIS A 161 -11.28 5.57 -14.48
CA HIS A 161 -10.70 6.15 -15.68
C HIS A 161 -9.38 5.50 -16.03
N HIS A 162 -9.23 5.14 -17.29
CA HIS A 162 -7.96 4.75 -17.88
C HIS A 162 -7.15 6.01 -18.20
N LYS A 163 -5.86 6.00 -17.87
CA LYS A 163 -4.94 7.10 -18.11
C LYS A 163 -3.61 6.59 -18.64
N LEU A 164 -3.00 7.39 -19.51
CA LEU A 164 -1.63 7.20 -19.94
C LEU A 164 -0.66 7.70 -18.86
N GLU A 165 0.55 7.14 -18.86
CA GLU A 165 1.57 7.35 -17.83
C GLU A 165 1.79 8.84 -17.51
N GLY A 166 1.98 9.67 -18.55
CA GLY A 166 2.26 11.10 -18.37
C GLY A 166 1.15 11.84 -17.63
N THR A 167 -0.11 11.55 -17.94
CA THR A 167 -1.27 12.19 -17.26
C THR A 167 -1.46 11.66 -15.85
N PHE A 168 -1.23 10.36 -15.65
CA PHE A 168 -1.34 9.70 -14.36
C PHE A 168 -0.29 10.24 -13.37
N TYR A 169 0.99 10.28 -13.77
CA TYR A 169 2.05 10.79 -12.91
C TYR A 169 1.90 12.27 -12.57
N LYS A 170 1.46 13.11 -13.52
CA LYS A 170 1.17 14.53 -13.23
C LYS A 170 0.11 14.70 -12.15
N LYS A 171 -0.89 13.81 -12.07
CA LYS A 171 -1.90 13.85 -10.99
C LYS A 171 -1.28 13.48 -9.64
N LEU A 172 -0.55 12.37 -9.57
CA LEU A 172 0.07 11.92 -8.32
C LEU A 172 1.18 12.87 -7.81
N GLU A 173 1.83 13.59 -8.72
CA GLU A 173 2.84 14.59 -8.40
C GLU A 173 2.29 15.79 -7.64
N LYS A 174 0.99 16.10 -7.81
CA LYS A 174 0.32 17.18 -7.06
C LYS A 174 0.00 16.82 -5.61
N VAL A 175 0.12 15.55 -5.22
CA VAL A 175 -0.18 15.08 -3.87
C VAL A 175 1.12 15.03 -3.06
N ASN A 176 1.40 16.11 -2.33
CA ASN A 176 2.52 16.20 -1.41
C ASN A 176 2.25 15.42 -0.12
N ILE A 177 3.24 14.63 0.32
CA ILE A 177 3.13 13.76 1.50
C ILE A 177 3.94 14.35 2.65
N ASN A 178 3.27 14.58 3.77
CA ASN A 178 3.87 15.01 5.02
C ASN A 178 3.51 14.01 6.13
N PHE A 179 4.52 13.36 6.70
CA PHE A 179 4.30 12.45 7.83
C PHE A 179 4.11 13.21 9.14
N LYS A 180 3.32 12.63 10.04
CA LYS A 180 3.04 13.16 11.37
C LYS A 180 4.30 13.49 12.19
N ASN A 181 5.37 12.71 12.03
CA ASN A 181 6.58 12.76 12.87
C ASN A 181 7.78 13.53 12.28
N LYS A 182 7.63 14.18 11.11
CA LYS A 182 8.74 14.92 10.50
C LYS A 182 8.88 16.30 11.15
N LYS A 183 9.96 16.53 11.90
CA LYS A 183 10.32 17.88 12.37
C LYS A 183 10.59 18.77 11.15
N ILE A 184 10.10 20.00 11.18
CA ILE A 184 10.35 21.01 10.15
C ILE A 184 11.78 21.49 10.38
N ASP A 185 12.76 20.83 9.78
CA ASP A 185 14.07 21.45 9.62
C ASP A 185 13.96 22.34 8.37
N GLU A 186 13.98 23.66 8.58
CA GLU A 186 13.77 24.71 7.56
C GLU A 186 14.86 24.78 6.47
N LYS A 187 15.73 23.77 6.35
CA LYS A 187 16.74 23.69 5.30
C LYS A 187 16.88 22.25 4.84
N ASP A 188 16.03 21.86 3.90
CA ASP A 188 16.44 20.86 2.94
C ASP A 188 15.80 21.18 1.60
N ASN A 189 16.63 21.52 0.61
CA ASN A 189 16.27 21.55 -0.82
C ASN A 189 15.93 20.13 -1.34
N SER A 190 15.50 19.21 -0.46
CA SER A 190 15.11 17.86 -0.80
C SER A 190 13.76 17.93 -1.52
N GLN A 191 13.72 17.34 -2.72
CA GLN A 191 12.50 17.17 -3.51
C GLN A 191 11.37 16.64 -2.60
N SER A 192 10.26 17.37 -2.53
CA SER A 192 9.12 17.00 -1.67
C SER A 192 8.66 15.58 -2.02
N LEU A 193 8.50 14.73 -0.99
CA LEU A 193 7.94 13.39 -1.17
C LEU A 193 6.49 13.53 -1.66
N THR A 194 6.15 12.85 -2.75
CA THR A 194 4.81 12.91 -3.34
C THR A 194 4.23 11.51 -3.55
N ALA A 195 2.92 11.42 -3.77
CA ALA A 195 2.27 10.14 -4.07
C ALA A 195 2.89 9.44 -5.30
N LYS A 196 3.43 10.20 -6.27
CA LYS A 196 4.19 9.65 -7.41
C LYS A 196 5.44 8.89 -6.96
N HIS A 197 6.17 9.41 -5.98
CA HIS A 197 7.35 8.73 -5.43
C HIS A 197 6.98 7.43 -4.72
N ILE A 198 5.91 7.45 -3.90
CA ILE A 198 5.40 6.25 -3.23
C ILE A 198 4.92 5.22 -4.24
N PHE A 199 4.11 5.64 -5.22
CA PHE A 199 3.64 4.75 -6.28
C PHE A 199 4.81 4.05 -7.00
N LYS A 200 5.83 4.79 -7.41
CA LYS A 200 7.02 4.21 -8.07
C LYS A 200 7.78 3.25 -7.16
N LYS A 201 7.95 3.58 -5.88
CA LYS A 201 8.65 2.74 -4.90
C LYS A 201 7.94 1.40 -4.65
N TYR A 202 6.61 1.40 -4.69
CA TYR A 202 5.77 0.23 -4.45
C TYR A 202 5.00 -0.23 -5.71
N ALA A 203 5.57 -0.02 -6.90
CA ALA A 203 4.88 -0.28 -8.17
C ALA A 203 4.30 -1.71 -8.27
N SER A 204 5.03 -2.72 -7.76
CA SER A 204 4.59 -4.12 -7.72
C SER A 204 3.29 -4.36 -6.93
N LYS A 205 2.82 -3.38 -6.15
CA LYS A 205 1.54 -3.45 -5.42
C LYS A 205 0.33 -3.05 -6.24
N PHE A 206 0.56 -2.29 -7.30
CA PHE A 206 -0.50 -1.77 -8.15
C PHE A 206 -0.63 -2.54 -9.46
N VAL A 207 0.36 -3.36 -9.80
CA VAL A 207 0.40 -4.12 -11.06
C VAL A 207 -0.61 -5.26 -11.07
N MET A 208 -1.26 -5.43 -12.21
CA MET A 208 -2.14 -6.53 -12.55
C MET A 208 -1.62 -7.23 -13.80
N LYS A 209 -1.91 -8.52 -13.94
CA LYS A 209 -1.54 -9.34 -15.11
C LYS A 209 -2.17 -8.84 -16.41
N GLY A 210 -3.33 -8.20 -16.31
CA GLY A 210 -4.11 -7.67 -17.42
C GLY A 210 -5.49 -7.20 -16.95
N CYS A 211 -6.40 -7.01 -17.88
CA CYS A 211 -7.80 -6.71 -17.59
C CYS A 211 -8.77 -7.63 -18.35
N LYS A 212 -9.93 -7.89 -17.76
CA LYS A 212 -11.10 -8.50 -18.41
C LYS A 212 -12.35 -7.72 -18.01
N PHE A 213 -13.44 -7.90 -18.74
CA PHE A 213 -14.72 -7.30 -18.36
C PHE A 213 -15.14 -7.76 -16.95
N ILE A 214 -15.17 -9.08 -16.71
CA ILE A 214 -15.37 -9.71 -15.39
C ILE A 214 -14.35 -10.84 -15.25
N SER A 215 -13.72 -10.95 -14.08
CA SER A 215 -12.75 -12.00 -13.75
C SER A 215 -12.83 -12.35 -12.26
N GLU A 216 -12.76 -13.66 -11.97
CA GLU A 216 -12.57 -14.18 -10.61
C GLU A 216 -11.09 -14.29 -10.22
N ASP A 217 -10.19 -14.27 -11.21
CA ASP A 217 -8.74 -14.26 -10.99
C ASP A 217 -8.30 -12.93 -10.34
N PRO A 218 -7.76 -12.95 -9.10
CA PRO A 218 -7.38 -11.75 -8.37
C PRO A 218 -6.20 -11.00 -9.00
N GLU A 219 -5.44 -11.63 -9.90
CA GLU A 219 -4.36 -10.97 -10.64
C GLU A 219 -4.85 -10.23 -11.90
N ILE A 220 -6.10 -10.44 -12.32
CA ILE A 220 -6.70 -9.78 -13.47
C ILE A 220 -7.67 -8.70 -13.00
N PHE A 221 -7.48 -7.48 -13.52
CA PHE A 221 -8.38 -6.37 -13.23
C PHE A 221 -9.75 -6.57 -13.89
N SER A 222 -10.82 -6.62 -13.08
CA SER A 222 -12.20 -6.59 -13.57
C SER A 222 -12.64 -5.16 -13.87
N ILE A 223 -12.97 -4.87 -15.12
CA ILE A 223 -13.45 -3.55 -15.56
C ILE A 223 -14.87 -3.29 -15.01
N PHE A 224 -15.73 -4.31 -15.06
CA PHE A 224 -17.07 -4.23 -14.51
C PHE A 224 -17.03 -4.36 -12.99
N GLN A 225 -17.47 -3.31 -12.30
CA GLN A 225 -17.51 -3.22 -10.84
C GLN A 225 -18.94 -3.15 -10.30
N GLY A 226 -19.93 -3.53 -11.11
CA GLY A 226 -21.35 -3.42 -10.80
C GLY A 226 -22.05 -2.29 -11.56
N TYR A 227 -23.34 -2.15 -11.29
CA TYR A 227 -24.18 -1.12 -11.89
C TYR A 227 -24.06 0.21 -11.13
N LYS A 228 -24.26 1.32 -11.86
CA LYS A 228 -24.34 2.66 -11.29
C LYS A 228 -25.38 2.75 -10.17
N TYR A 229 -26.51 2.07 -10.33
CA TYR A 229 -27.62 2.10 -9.40
C TYR A 229 -27.58 0.91 -8.46
N LYS A 230 -27.86 1.16 -7.18
CA LYS A 230 -27.97 0.12 -6.16
C LYS A 230 -29.27 -0.66 -6.37
N LYS A 231 -29.25 -1.94 -6.03
CA LYS A 231 -30.46 -2.74 -5.91
C LYS A 231 -31.33 -2.14 -4.79
N LEU A 232 -32.60 -1.91 -5.09
CA LEU A 232 -33.58 -1.46 -4.11
C LEU A 232 -34.23 -2.68 -3.45
N ASP A 233 -34.55 -2.57 -2.15
CA ASP A 233 -35.26 -3.62 -1.41
C ASP A 233 -36.77 -3.62 -1.69
N ILE A 234 -37.31 -2.45 -2.06
CA ILE A 234 -38.71 -2.24 -2.37
C ILE A 234 -38.82 -1.75 -3.81
N ILE A 235 -39.76 -2.33 -4.56
CA ILE A 235 -40.06 -1.95 -5.95
C ILE A 235 -41.28 -1.04 -5.94
N ASP A 236 -41.12 0.17 -6.46
CA ASP A 236 -42.22 1.10 -6.70
C ASP A 236 -42.80 0.83 -8.10
N TYR A 237 -43.92 0.09 -8.12
CA TYR A 237 -44.60 -0.25 -9.36
C TYR A 237 -45.29 0.95 -10.01
N GLU A 238 -45.69 1.99 -9.26
CA GLU A 238 -46.33 3.17 -9.84
C GLU A 238 -45.33 3.94 -10.72
N CYS A 239 -44.09 4.07 -10.27
CA CYS A 239 -43.00 4.66 -11.05
C CYS A 239 -42.66 3.83 -12.31
N LEU A 240 -42.73 2.50 -12.21
CA LEU A 240 -42.40 1.60 -13.30
C LEU A 240 -43.54 1.41 -14.31
N GLN A 241 -44.79 1.69 -13.91
CA GLN A 241 -45.99 1.38 -14.68
C GLN A 241 -45.93 1.99 -16.09
N MET A 242 -45.50 3.25 -16.21
CA MET A 242 -45.37 3.91 -17.52
C MET A 242 -44.39 3.19 -18.48
N TYR A 243 -43.32 2.60 -17.95
CA TYR A 243 -42.35 1.86 -18.76
C TYR A 243 -42.88 0.48 -19.11
N ILE A 244 -43.56 -0.18 -18.17
CA ILE A 244 -44.21 -1.47 -18.38
C ILE A 244 -45.29 -1.35 -19.46
N ASP A 245 -46.16 -0.35 -19.35
CA ASP A 245 -47.23 -0.07 -20.32
C ASP A 245 -46.67 0.29 -21.69
N LEU A 246 -45.58 1.06 -21.76
CA LEU A 246 -44.89 1.33 -23.01
C LEU A 246 -44.44 0.04 -23.71
N ILE A 247 -43.83 -0.88 -22.96
CA ILE A 247 -43.36 -2.15 -23.54
C ILE A 247 -44.55 -3.02 -23.94
N LYS A 248 -45.58 -3.13 -23.09
CA LYS A 248 -46.73 -4.00 -23.32
C LYS A 248 -47.67 -3.48 -24.41
N GLU A 249 -48.18 -2.27 -24.23
CA GLU A 249 -49.23 -1.71 -25.07
C GLU A 249 -48.67 -1.15 -26.39
N THR A 250 -47.49 -0.52 -26.36
CA THR A 250 -46.93 0.14 -27.56
C THR A 250 -45.98 -0.76 -28.33
N ILE A 251 -44.97 -1.35 -27.67
CA ILE A 251 -43.94 -2.13 -28.36
C ILE A 251 -44.45 -3.54 -28.73
N ALA A 252 -45.08 -4.22 -27.78
CA ALA A 252 -45.63 -5.56 -28.00
C ALA A 252 -47.06 -5.56 -28.58
N ALA A 253 -47.69 -4.38 -28.72
CA ALA A 253 -49.06 -4.22 -29.21
C ALA A 253 -50.07 -5.12 -28.47
N GLY A 254 -49.88 -5.30 -27.16
CA GLY A 254 -50.69 -6.17 -26.31
C GLY A 254 -50.42 -7.67 -26.43
N ASP A 255 -49.47 -8.11 -27.28
CA ASP A 255 -49.08 -9.53 -27.37
C ASP A 255 -48.23 -9.92 -26.15
N GLU A 256 -48.84 -10.74 -25.27
CA GLU A 256 -48.22 -11.16 -24.02
C GLU A 256 -46.90 -11.93 -24.24
N ARG A 257 -46.80 -12.74 -25.30
CA ARG A 257 -45.59 -13.54 -25.57
C ARG A 257 -44.43 -12.64 -25.99
N VAL A 258 -44.71 -11.61 -26.81
CA VAL A 258 -43.70 -10.62 -27.21
C VAL A 258 -43.29 -9.77 -26.02
N TYR A 259 -44.26 -9.30 -25.21
CA TYR A 259 -44.00 -8.56 -23.99
C TYR A 259 -43.08 -9.33 -23.02
N GLU A 260 -43.45 -10.57 -22.67
CA GLU A 260 -42.66 -11.43 -21.79
C GLU A 260 -41.27 -11.71 -22.36
N TYR A 261 -41.15 -11.95 -23.67
CA TYR A 261 -39.86 -12.16 -24.31
C TYR A 261 -38.94 -10.94 -24.15
N ILE A 262 -39.43 -9.74 -24.45
CA ILE A 262 -38.66 -8.49 -24.30
C ILE A 262 -38.23 -8.32 -22.84
N PHE A 263 -39.16 -8.47 -21.90
CA PHE A 263 -38.90 -8.27 -20.47
C PHE A 263 -37.87 -9.27 -19.94
N ASN A 264 -38.00 -10.55 -20.31
CA ASN A 264 -37.04 -11.59 -19.95
C ASN A 264 -35.66 -11.35 -20.57
N CYS A 265 -35.59 -10.86 -21.82
CA CYS A 265 -34.32 -10.45 -22.43
C CYS A 265 -33.65 -9.31 -21.64
N MET A 266 -34.39 -8.28 -21.26
CA MET A 266 -33.84 -7.18 -20.43
C MET A 266 -33.33 -7.72 -19.09
N ALA A 267 -34.13 -8.55 -18.41
CA ALA A 267 -33.74 -9.17 -17.14
C ALA A 267 -32.46 -10.02 -17.28
N GLN A 268 -32.36 -10.83 -18.34
CA GLN A 268 -31.17 -11.66 -18.60
C GLN A 268 -29.90 -10.82 -18.78
N ILE A 269 -29.98 -9.72 -19.55
CA ILE A 269 -28.84 -8.82 -19.79
C ILE A 269 -28.38 -8.15 -18.49
N ILE A 270 -29.32 -7.70 -17.65
CA ILE A 270 -29.02 -7.03 -16.37
C ILE A 270 -28.50 -8.02 -15.31
N GLN A 271 -29.03 -9.24 -15.27
CA GLN A 271 -28.62 -10.24 -14.27
C GLN A 271 -27.32 -10.96 -14.64
N ASN A 272 -26.94 -10.97 -15.91
CA ASN A 272 -25.77 -11.68 -16.41
C ASN A 272 -24.80 -10.75 -17.17
N PRO A 273 -24.23 -9.73 -16.50
CA PRO A 273 -23.26 -8.85 -17.14
C PRO A 273 -22.09 -9.67 -17.70
N GLY A 274 -21.59 -9.27 -18.87
CA GLY A 274 -20.45 -9.91 -19.53
C GLY A 274 -20.78 -11.21 -20.27
N LYS A 275 -22.01 -11.73 -20.18
CA LYS A 275 -22.47 -12.84 -21.02
C LYS A 275 -23.07 -12.29 -22.31
N LYS A 276 -22.68 -12.89 -23.44
CA LYS A 276 -23.20 -12.49 -24.75
C LYS A 276 -24.64 -12.99 -24.91
N SER A 277 -25.57 -12.09 -25.23
CA SER A 277 -26.89 -12.50 -25.72
C SER A 277 -26.74 -13.12 -27.12
N ILE A 278 -27.42 -14.24 -27.36
CA ILE A 278 -27.39 -14.95 -28.65
C ILE A 278 -28.33 -14.27 -29.66
N ALA A 279 -29.24 -13.41 -29.19
CA ALA A 279 -30.21 -12.69 -30.00
C ALA A 279 -30.18 -11.17 -29.72
N ALA A 280 -30.61 -10.39 -30.71
CA ALA A 280 -30.80 -8.95 -30.61
C ALA A 280 -32.25 -8.60 -30.97
N ILE A 281 -32.87 -7.72 -30.19
CA ILE A 281 -34.21 -7.20 -30.47
C ILE A 281 -34.06 -5.97 -31.36
N VAL A 282 -34.74 -5.96 -32.50
CA VAL A 282 -34.80 -4.82 -33.42
C VAL A 282 -36.19 -4.22 -33.35
N LEU A 283 -36.28 -2.99 -32.84
CA LEU A 283 -37.52 -2.22 -32.80
C LEU A 283 -37.61 -1.35 -34.04
N GLN A 284 -38.72 -1.44 -34.78
CA GLN A 284 -38.99 -0.64 -35.98
C GLN A 284 -40.37 -0.01 -35.87
N GLY A 285 -40.48 1.26 -36.28
CA GLY A 285 -41.72 2.02 -36.22
C GLY A 285 -41.58 3.38 -36.90
N ARG A 286 -42.69 4.11 -37.02
CA ARG A 286 -42.65 5.53 -37.40
C ARG A 286 -42.17 6.34 -36.20
N GLN A 287 -41.37 7.38 -36.47
CA GLN A 287 -40.85 8.30 -35.46
C GLN A 287 -41.93 9.27 -34.99
#